data_AF-A0A1V5VRY9-F1
#
_entry.id   AF-A0A1V5VRY9-F1
#
_cell.length_a   1.000
_cell.length_b   1.000
_cell.length_c   1.000
_cell.angle_alpha   90.00
_cell.angle_beta   90.00
_cell.angle_gamma   90.00
#
_symmetry.space_group_name_H-M   'P 1'
#
loop_
_entity.id
_entity.type
_entity.pdbx_description
1 polymer ?
#
loop_
_entity_poly.entity_id
_entity_poly.type
_entity_poly.pdbx_seq_one_letter_code
_entity_poly.pdbx_strand_id
1 'polypeptide(L)' 'MFKNIIAPVQAWLLSKGQCVGCGSPLKQGEKVKRNDGTEKVTCKCGRVFIFDPKKNTYRRALFEEV' A
#
# COMPACT_ATOMS: atom_id res chain seq x y z
N MET A 1 -21.23 -15.05 14.97
CA MET A 1 -20.53 -16.03 14.11
C MET A 1 -19.29 -15.39 13.54
N PHE A 2 -18.14 -15.83 14.04
CA PHE A 2 -16.82 -15.27 13.84
C PHE A 2 -16.30 -15.57 12.43
N LYS A 3 -16.66 -14.73 11.47
CA LYS A 3 -15.94 -14.59 10.21
C LYS A 3 -15.47 -13.14 10.15
N ASN A 4 -14.15 -12.94 10.08
CA ASN A 4 -13.51 -11.67 9.71
C ASN A 4 -13.08 -10.70 10.83
N ILE A 5 -12.91 -11.12 12.11
CA ILE A 5 -12.22 -10.30 13.14
C ILE A 5 -10.71 -10.60 13.17
N ILE A 6 -10.13 -10.75 11.98
CA ILE A 6 -8.73 -10.48 11.76
C ILE A 6 -8.78 -9.62 10.52
N ALA A 7 -9.01 -8.31 10.70
CA ALA A 7 -8.52 -7.37 9.70
C ALA A 7 -7.04 -7.72 9.56
N PRO A 8 -6.64 -8.35 8.45
CA PRO A 8 -5.39 -9.07 8.36
C PRO A 8 -4.31 -8.07 8.73
N VAL A 9 -3.30 -8.47 9.50
CA VAL A 9 -2.19 -7.58 9.89
C VAL A 9 -1.69 -6.72 8.70
N GLN A 10 -1.85 -7.21 7.47
CA GLN A 10 -1.76 -6.47 6.22
C GLN A 10 -2.52 -5.12 6.16
N ALA A 11 -3.82 -5.06 6.47
CA ALA A 11 -4.60 -3.83 6.46
C ALA A 11 -4.13 -2.84 7.54
N TRP A 12 -3.74 -3.35 8.71
CA TRP A 12 -3.17 -2.54 9.78
C TRP A 12 -1.78 -1.97 9.41
N LEU A 13 -0.90 -2.79 8.83
CA LEU A 13 0.40 -2.35 8.32
C LEU A 13 0.24 -1.30 7.21
N LEU A 14 -0.71 -1.47 6.29
CA LEU A 14 -1.00 -0.48 5.26
C LEU A 14 -1.54 0.83 5.85
N SER A 15 -2.39 0.77 6.88
CA SER A 15 -2.85 1.95 7.62
C SER A 15 -1.70 2.68 8.31
N LYS A 16 -0.69 1.96 8.79
CA LYS A 16 0.57 2.53 9.31
C LYS A 16 1.53 3.01 8.20
N GLY A 17 1.17 2.83 6.93
CA GLY A 17 2.04 3.17 5.79
C GLY A 17 3.27 2.27 5.71
N GLN A 18 3.19 1.01 6.15
CA GLN A 18 4.27 0.03 6.13
C GLN A 18 4.03 -1.04 5.07
N CYS A 19 5.11 -1.53 4.48
CA CYS A 19 5.06 -2.63 3.54
C CYS A 19 4.66 -3.93 4.24
N VAL A 20 3.63 -4.59 3.72
CA VAL A 20 3.13 -5.88 4.23
C VAL A 20 4.09 -7.06 4.03
N GLY A 21 5.25 -6.85 3.43
CA GLY A 21 6.29 -7.87 3.21
C GLY A 21 7.50 -7.69 4.09
N CYS A 22 8.13 -6.52 4.01
CA CYS A 22 9.38 -6.24 4.71
C CYS A 22 9.24 -5.24 5.88
N GLY A 23 8.02 -4.81 6.22
CA GLY A 23 7.74 -3.87 7.32
C GLY A 23 8.28 -2.45 7.12
N SER A 24 8.96 -2.19 6.00
CA SER A 24 9.61 -0.90 5.75
C SER A 24 8.58 0.20 5.45
N PRO A 25 8.84 1.46 5.84
CA PRO A 25 7.91 2.56 5.59
C PRO A 25 7.75 2.81 4.09
N LEU A 26 6.51 2.77 3.60
CA LEU A 26 6.16 3.09 2.21
C LEU A 26 6.44 4.56 1.88
N LYS A 27 6.51 5.45 2.88
CA LYS A 27 6.92 6.84 2.70
C LYS A 27 8.33 6.98 2.12
N GLN A 28 9.22 6.03 2.39
CA GLN A 28 10.59 6.00 1.88
C GLN A 28 10.73 5.25 0.54
N GLY A 29 9.64 4.63 0.07
CA GLY A 29 9.62 3.99 -1.25
C GLY A 29 9.66 5.02 -2.39
N GLU A 30 9.94 4.54 -3.59
CA GLU A 30 9.90 5.36 -4.80
C GLU A 30 8.45 5.72 -5.12
N LYS A 31 8.15 7.02 -5.25
CA LYS A 31 6.79 7.52 -5.50
C LYS A 31 6.69 8.11 -6.89
N VAL A 32 5.74 7.61 -7.67
CA VAL A 32 5.44 8.06 -9.02
C VAL A 32 3.99 8.51 -9.06
N LYS A 33 3.75 9.79 -9.39
CA LYS A 33 2.40 10.31 -9.56
C LYS A 33 1.76 9.71 -10.82
N ARG A 34 0.49 9.34 -10.73
CA ARG A 34 -0.30 8.82 -11.85
C ARG A 34 -1.33 9.85 -12.30
N ASN A 35 -1.79 9.70 -13.55
CA ASN A 35 -2.75 10.61 -14.17
C ASN A 35 -4.14 10.58 -13.52
N ASP A 36 -4.45 9.53 -12.76
CA ASP A 36 -5.70 9.37 -12.01
C ASP A 36 -5.70 10.12 -10.66
N GLY A 37 -4.60 10.79 -10.33
CA GLY A 37 -4.41 11.50 -9.06
C GLY A 37 -4.00 10.60 -7.90
N THR A 38 -3.66 9.33 -8.16
CA THR A 38 -3.03 8.43 -7.18
C THR A 38 -1.51 8.45 -7.31
N GLU A 39 -0.81 7.94 -6.31
CA GLU A 39 0.65 7.79 -6.35
C GLU A 39 1.02 6.31 -6.30
N LYS A 40 1.76 5.83 -7.30
CA LYS A 40 2.40 4.52 -7.26
C LYS A 40 3.61 4.59 -6.33
N VAL A 41 3.67 3.68 -5.36
CA VAL A 41 4.72 3.59 -4.35
C VAL A 41 5.40 2.24 -4.44
N THR A 42 6.65 2.20 -4.88
CA THR A 42 7.46 0.99 -4.95
C THR A 42 8.30 0.85 -3.69
N CYS A 43 8.07 -0.22 -2.94
CA CYS A 43 8.87 -0.54 -1.78
C CYS A 43 10.24 -1.12 -2.20
N LYS A 44 11.26 -0.95 -1.35
CA LYS A 44 12.60 -1.51 -1.55
C LYS A 44 12.64 -3.03 -1.79
N CYS A 45 11.62 -3.76 -1.32
CA CYS A 45 11.48 -5.20 -1.56
C CYS A 45 10.84 -5.54 -2.92
N GLY A 46 10.66 -4.56 -3.80
CA GLY A 46 10.04 -4.72 -5.12
C GLY A 46 8.50 -4.76 -5.12
N ARG A 47 7.84 -4.65 -3.96
CA ARG A 47 6.37 -4.64 -3.90
C ARG A 47 5.83 -3.26 -4.24
N VAL A 48 4.84 -3.22 -5.12
CA VAL A 48 4.19 -1.99 -5.58
C VAL A 48 2.87 -1.78 -4.84
N PHE A 49 2.66 -0.54 -4.41
CA PHE A 49 1.46 -0.07 -3.72
C PHE A 49 0.92 1.15 -4.45
N ILE A 50 -0.37 1.42 -4.31
CA ILE A 50 -1.00 2.64 -4.78
C ILE A 50 -1.46 3.41 -3.54
N PHE A 51 -1.01 4.64 -3.42
CA PHE A 51 -1.44 5.59 -2.41
C PHE A 51 -2.51 6.50 -3.00
N ASP A 52 -3.67 6.52 -2.37
CA ASP A 52 -4.74 7.46 -2.70
C ASP A 52 -4.63 8.68 -1.76
N PRO A 53 -4.19 9.85 -2.25
CA PRO A 53 -4.06 11.04 -1.41
C PRO A 53 -5.43 11.59 -0.96
N LYS A 54 -6.54 11.29 -1.65
CA LYS A 54 -7.89 11.74 -1.26
C LYS A 54 -8.39 10.98 -0.03
N LYS A 55 -8.06 9.69 0.06
CA LYS A 55 -8.47 8.82 1.17
C LYS A 55 -7.36 8.62 2.20
N ASN A 56 -6.14 9.08 1.91
CA ASN A 56 -4.94 8.85 2.70
C ASN A 56 -4.71 7.36 3.01
N THR A 57 -4.99 6.49 2.04
CA THR A 57 -4.90 5.04 2.19
C THR A 57 -3.91 4.44 1.20
N TYR A 58 -3.21 3.40 1.65
CA TYR A 58 -2.39 2.57 0.80
C TYR A 58 -3.16 1.29 0.45
N ARG A 59 -3.17 0.94 -0.84
CA ARG A 59 -3.61 -0.36 -1.32
C ARG A 59 -2.48 -1.04 -2.08
N ARG A 60 -2.55 -2.36 -2.22
CA ARG A 60 -1.67 -3.06 -3.16
C ARG A 60 -2.01 -2.65 -4.59
N ALA A 61 -0.99 -2.52 -5.43
CA ALA A 61 -1.19 -2.42 -6.86
C ALA A 61 -1.82 -3.72 -7.39
N LEU A 62 -2.74 -3.58 -8.33
CA LEU A 62 -3.27 -4.69 -9.12
C LEU A 62 -2.20 -5.16 -10.11
N PHE A 63 -2.37 -6.37 -10.66
CA PHE A 63 -1.41 -6.94 -11.61
C PHE A 63 -1.24 -6.05 -12.86
N GLU A 64 -2.30 -5.37 -13.26
CA GLU A 64 -2.32 -4.41 -14.38
C GLU A 64 -1.60 -3.08 -14.07
N GLU A 65 -1.20 -2.84 -12.81
CA GLU A 65 -0.61 -1.58 -12.35
C GLU A 65 0.89 -1.70 -11.97
N VAL A 66 1.45 -2.92 -12.04
CA VAL A 66 2.87 -3.21 -11.74
C VAL A 66 3.74 -2.85 -12.93
#